data_AF-A0A5B8JXJ3-F1
#
_entry.id   AF-A0A5B8JXJ3-F1
#
_cell.length_a   1.000
_cell.length_b   1.000
_cell.length_c   1.000
_cell.angle_alpha   90.00
_cell.angle_beta   90.00
_cell.angle_gamma   90.00
#
_symmetry.space_group_name_H-M   'P 1'
#
loop_
_entity.id
_entity.type
_entity.pdbx_description
1 polymer ?
#
loop_
_entity_poly.entity_id
_entity_poly.type
_entity_poly.pdbx_seq_one_letter_code
_entity_poly.pdbx_strand_id
1 'polypeptide(L)'
;MNKKNEKMISYSQFRILFISIVEKEYNKVQNRIQKTNLRKSKNKEYLNKLEKLINELKTGKIKDQDLEKNKRAYDKLKNDHYLHLWVFGILSVVVLLIILTTVLNLVFVYK
;
A
#
# COMPACT_ATOMS: atom_id res chain seq x y z
N MET A 1 22.44 27.63 -21.00
CA MET A 1 20.98 27.70 -21.15
C MET A 1 20.45 26.29 -21.39
N ASN A 2 20.43 25.46 -20.34
CA ASN A 2 20.01 24.05 -20.44
C ASN A 2 18.50 23.94 -20.20
N LYS A 3 17.77 23.56 -21.25
CA LYS A 3 16.34 23.28 -21.23
C LYS A 3 16.05 22.13 -20.27
N LYS A 4 15.74 22.46 -19.01
CA LYS A 4 14.93 21.61 -18.14
C LYS A 4 13.52 21.56 -18.74
N ASN A 5 13.34 20.73 -19.76
CA ASN A 5 12.03 20.21 -20.10
C ASN A 5 11.65 19.19 -19.01
N GLU A 6 11.42 19.69 -17.80
CA GLU A 6 10.63 18.98 -16.81
C GLU A 6 9.28 18.76 -17.47
N LYS A 7 9.05 17.53 -17.94
CA LYS A 7 7.76 17.11 -18.46
C LYS A 7 6.75 17.31 -17.34
N MET A 8 6.09 18.47 -17.31
CA MET A 8 4.85 18.66 -16.57
C MET A 8 3.89 17.63 -17.16
N ILE A 9 3.76 16.49 -16.48
CA ILE A 9 2.74 15.51 -16.78
C ILE A 9 1.43 16.28 -16.72
N SER A 10 0.71 16.35 -17.84
CA SER A 10 -0.59 17.01 -17.88
C SER A 10 -1.48 16.39 -16.79
N TYR A 11 -2.27 17.20 -16.09
CA TYR A 11 -3.16 16.69 -15.04
C TYR A 11 -4.08 15.55 -15.53
N SER A 12 -4.42 15.55 -16.82
CA SER A 12 -5.13 14.44 -17.46
C SER A 12 -4.32 13.13 -17.46
N GLN A 13 -3.03 13.18 -17.85
CA GLN A 13 -2.13 12.03 -17.78
C GLN A 13 -1.91 11.56 -16.34
N PHE A 14 -1.77 12.51 -15.39
CA PHE A 14 -1.63 12.17 -13.98
C PHE A 14 -2.87 11.47 -13.44
N ARG A 15 -4.06 11.94 -13.81
CA ARG A 15 -5.34 11.31 -13.43
C ARG A 15 -5.46 9.88 -13.98
N ILE A 16 -5.11 9.66 -15.25
CA ILE A 16 -5.14 8.33 -15.86
C ILE A 16 -4.19 7.38 -15.12
N LEU A 17 -2.95 7.83 -14.83
CA LEU A 17 -2.00 7.05 -14.05
C LEU A 17 -2.51 6.76 -12.65
N PHE A 18 -3.12 7.75 -11.99
CA PHE A 18 -3.65 7.58 -10.65
C PHE A 18 -4.80 6.56 -10.63
N ILE A 19 -5.74 6.64 -11.57
CA ILE A 19 -6.81 5.64 -11.73
C ILE A 19 -6.22 4.24 -11.91
N SER A 20 -5.24 4.09 -12.81
CA SER A 20 -4.59 2.79 -13.06
C SER A 20 -3.91 2.21 -11.81
N ILE A 21 -3.26 3.07 -11.01
CA ILE A 21 -2.65 2.66 -9.74
C ILE A 21 -3.70 2.15 -8.75
N VAL A 22 -4.82 2.89 -8.61
CA VAL A 22 -5.89 2.52 -7.67
C VAL A 22 -6.62 1.25 -8.13
N GLU A 23 -6.87 1.09 -9.43
CA GLU A 23 -7.47 -0.13 -10.01
C GLU A 23 -6.57 -1.36 -9.82
N LYS A 24 -5.26 -1.22 -10.03
CA LYS A 24 -4.30 -2.31 -9.80
C LYS A 24 -4.32 -2.74 -8.32
N GLU A 25 -4.42 -1.79 -7.40
CA GLU A 25 -4.52 -2.08 -5.97
C GLU A 25 -5.85 -2.74 -5.60
N TYR A 26 -6.96 -2.27 -6.17
CA TYR A 26 -8.28 -2.88 -6.01
C TYR A 26 -8.25 -4.36 -6.40
N ASN A 27 -7.76 -4.67 -7.60
CA ASN A 27 -7.66 -6.05 -8.09
C ASN A 27 -6.75 -6.91 -7.20
N LYS A 28 -5.64 -6.35 -6.70
CA LYS A 28 -4.74 -7.05 -5.77
C LYS A 28 -5.43 -7.42 -4.46
N VAL A 29 -6.20 -6.50 -3.87
CA VAL A 29 -6.94 -6.75 -2.63
C VAL A 29 -8.08 -7.72 -2.87
N GLN A 30 -8.82 -7.58 -3.96
CA GLN A 30 -9.91 -8.47 -4.34
C GLN A 30 -9.41 -9.92 -4.52
N ASN A 31 -8.32 -10.10 -5.25
CA ASN A 31 -7.68 -11.41 -5.41
C ASN A 31 -7.22 -11.99 -4.07
N ARG A 32 -6.73 -11.16 -3.14
CA ARG A 32 -6.35 -11.61 -1.79
C ARG A 32 -7.56 -12.05 -0.97
N ILE A 33 -8.70 -11.36 -1.08
CA ILE A 33 -9.95 -11.78 -0.41
C ILE A 33 -10.46 -13.11 -0.97
N GLN A 34 -10.37 -13.32 -2.28
CA GLN A 34 -10.77 -14.58 -2.91
C GLN A 34 -9.87 -15.75 -2.48
N LYS A 35 -8.55 -15.50 -2.35
CA LYS A 35 -7.57 -16.52 -1.98
C LYS A 35 -7.46 -16.77 -0.48
N THR A 36 -7.82 -15.81 0.36
CA THR A 36 -7.63 -15.86 1.82
C THR A 36 -8.82 -15.29 2.57
N ASN A 37 -9.27 -15.99 3.62
CA ASN A 37 -10.31 -15.48 4.53
C ASN A 37 -9.78 -14.48 5.57
N LEU A 38 -8.47 -14.22 5.57
CA LEU A 38 -7.82 -13.37 6.56
C LEU A 38 -8.31 -11.92 6.45
N ARG A 39 -8.87 -11.38 7.55
CA ARG A 39 -9.33 -9.98 7.65
C ARG A 39 -10.30 -9.56 6.52
N LYS A 40 -11.15 -10.50 6.04
CA LYS A 40 -12.14 -10.27 4.97
C LYS A 40 -12.96 -9.00 5.15
N SER A 41 -13.41 -8.71 6.38
CA SER A 41 -14.17 -7.48 6.70
C SER A 41 -13.35 -6.19 6.46
N LYS A 42 -12.13 -6.10 7.01
CA LYS A 42 -11.24 -4.93 6.80
C LYS A 42 -10.82 -4.77 5.34
N ASN A 43 -10.57 -5.88 4.65
CA ASN A 43 -10.23 -5.86 3.23
C ASN A 43 -11.43 -5.39 2.37
N LYS A 44 -12.66 -5.79 2.74
CA LYS A 44 -13.88 -5.34 2.07
C LYS A 44 -14.14 -3.84 2.30
N GLU A 45 -13.92 -3.35 3.52
CA GLU A 45 -14.01 -1.91 3.81
C GLU A 45 -12.99 -1.11 2.99
N TYR A 46 -11.76 -1.62 2.87
CA TYR A 46 -10.72 -1.01 2.04
C TYR A 46 -11.10 -1.01 0.55
N LEU A 47 -11.63 -2.12 0.01
CA LEU A 47 -12.15 -2.17 -1.37
C LEU A 47 -13.22 -1.13 -1.62
N ASN A 48 -14.19 -0.97 -0.71
CA ASN A 48 -15.24 0.03 -0.85
C ASN A 48 -14.66 1.46 -0.92
N LYS A 49 -13.58 1.74 -0.17
CA LYS A 49 -12.89 3.04 -0.23
C LYS A 49 -12.15 3.24 -1.55
N LEU A 50 -11.50 2.19 -2.07
CA LEU A 50 -10.84 2.23 -3.38
C LEU A 50 -11.84 2.42 -4.52
N GLU A 51 -12.98 1.72 -4.48
CA GLU A 51 -14.04 1.84 -5.47
C GLU A 51 -14.64 3.25 -5.51
N LYS A 52 -14.91 3.83 -4.33
CA LYS A 52 -15.33 5.23 -4.22
C LYS A 52 -14.29 6.17 -4.84
N LEU A 53 -13.01 5.99 -4.52
CA LEU A 53 -11.93 6.82 -5.06
C LEU A 53 -11.81 6.72 -6.59
N ILE A 54 -11.92 5.51 -7.16
CA ILE A 54 -11.93 5.30 -8.61
C ILE A 54 -13.09 6.07 -9.26
N ASN A 55 -14.28 5.97 -8.68
CA ASN A 55 -15.48 6.66 -9.19
C ASN A 55 -15.32 8.18 -9.12
N GLU A 56 -14.77 8.72 -8.02
CA GLU A 56 -14.52 10.16 -7.88
C GLU A 56 -13.45 10.68 -8.86
N LEU A 57 -12.45 9.86 -9.19
CA LEU A 57 -11.43 10.18 -10.20
C LEU A 57 -12.00 10.13 -11.62
N LYS A 58 -12.81 9.11 -11.94
CA LYS A 58 -13.43 8.94 -13.28
C LYS A 58 -14.48 10.01 -13.57
N THR A 59 -15.30 10.35 -12.59
CA THR A 59 -16.35 11.38 -12.73
C THR A 59 -15.80 12.81 -12.73
N GLY A 60 -14.51 12.97 -12.41
CA GLY A 60 -13.89 14.29 -12.33
C GLY A 60 -14.41 15.18 -11.21
N LYS A 61 -15.05 14.57 -10.20
CA LYS A 61 -15.41 15.23 -8.95
C LYS A 61 -14.18 15.80 -8.24
N ILE A 62 -13.03 15.14 -8.39
CA ILE A 62 -11.73 15.65 -7.95
C ILE A 62 -11.21 16.63 -9.01
N LYS A 63 -10.99 17.89 -8.62
CA LYS A 63 -10.36 18.89 -9.48
C LYS A 63 -8.89 18.54 -9.72
N ASP A 64 -8.35 18.99 -10.84
CA ASP A 64 -6.98 18.68 -11.24
C ASP A 64 -5.93 19.16 -10.22
N GLN A 65 -6.20 20.29 -9.58
CA GLN A 65 -5.35 20.85 -8.52
C GLN A 65 -5.34 19.97 -7.24
N ASP A 66 -6.42 19.22 -7.00
CA ASP A 66 -6.58 18.36 -5.83
C ASP A 66 -6.07 16.93 -6.08
N LEU A 67 -5.72 16.57 -7.31
CA LEU A 67 -5.24 15.23 -7.67
C LEU A 67 -4.03 14.80 -6.84
N GLU A 68 -3.08 15.70 -6.62
CA GLU A 68 -1.87 15.39 -5.83
C GLU A 68 -2.20 15.18 -4.35
N LYS A 69 -3.10 15.99 -3.79
CA LYS A 69 -3.56 15.85 -2.40
C LYS A 69 -4.30 14.52 -2.20
N ASN A 70 -5.16 14.15 -3.15
CA ASN A 70 -5.87 12.87 -3.14
C ASN A 70 -4.92 11.68 -3.30
N LYS A 71 -3.88 11.80 -4.13
CA LYS A 71 -2.82 10.79 -4.22
C LYS A 71 -2.11 10.59 -2.88
N ARG A 72 -1.70 11.67 -2.20
CA ARG A 72 -1.07 11.57 -0.88
C ARG A 72 -2.01 10.94 0.16
N ALA A 73 -3.30 11.26 0.11
CA ALA A 73 -4.29 10.65 0.98
C ALA A 73 -4.44 9.14 0.70
N TYR A 74 -4.44 8.75 -0.57
CA TYR A 74 -4.42 7.34 -0.99
C TYR A 74 -3.16 6.61 -0.50
N ASP A 75 -1.98 7.23 -0.63
CA ASP A 75 -0.72 6.61 -0.19
C ASP A 75 -0.73 6.36 1.33
N LYS A 76 -1.26 7.30 2.13
CA LYS A 76 -1.47 7.10 3.57
C LYS A 76 -2.46 5.97 3.86
N LEU A 77 -3.61 5.95 3.18
CA LEU A 77 -4.62 4.91 3.32
C LEU A 77 -4.05 3.51 3.02
N LYS A 78 -3.26 3.42 1.95
CA LYS A 78 -2.56 2.20 1.57
C LYS A 78 -1.56 1.77 2.63
N ASN A 79 -0.77 2.71 3.14
CA ASN A 79 0.23 2.40 4.15
C ASN A 79 -0.43 1.87 5.42
N ASP A 80 -1.48 2.52 5.92
CA ASP A 80 -2.23 2.08 7.10
C ASP A 80 -2.82 0.67 6.91
N HIS A 81 -3.33 0.36 5.72
CA HIS A 81 -3.85 -0.97 5.42
C HIS A 81 -2.77 -2.07 5.53
N TYR A 82 -1.53 -1.75 5.13
CA TYR A 82 -0.40 -2.69 5.12
C TYR A 82 0.53 -2.59 6.32
N LEU A 83 0.40 -1.58 7.18
CA LEU A 83 1.27 -1.32 8.33
C LEU A 83 1.31 -2.53 9.26
N HIS A 84 0.18 -3.21 9.43
CA HIS A 84 0.12 -4.44 10.22
C HIS A 84 1.06 -5.54 9.72
N LEU A 85 1.25 -5.69 8.40
CA LEU A 85 2.18 -6.68 7.85
C LEU A 85 3.64 -6.35 8.21
N TRP A 86 3.99 -5.06 8.21
CA TRP A 86 5.31 -4.61 8.63
C TRP A 86 5.55 -4.88 10.11
N VAL A 87 4.56 -4.61 10.96
CA VAL A 87 4.64 -4.90 12.40
C VAL A 87 4.84 -6.39 12.66
N PHE A 88 4.07 -7.26 12.00
CA PHE A 88 4.27 -8.71 12.11
C PHE A 88 5.63 -9.17 11.58
N GLY A 89 6.12 -8.58 10.48
CA GLY A 89 7.43 -8.87 9.93
C GLY A 89 8.57 -8.54 10.90
N ILE A 90 8.53 -7.34 11.50
CA ILE A 90 9.52 -6.91 12.50
C ILE A 90 9.46 -7.82 13.74
N LEU A 91 8.25 -8.12 14.23
CA LEU A 91 8.07 -9.01 15.38
C LEU A 91 8.68 -10.40 15.12
N SER A 92 8.48 -10.95 13.91
CA SER A 92 9.05 -12.25 13.52
C SER A 92 10.58 -12.24 13.49
N VAL A 93 11.21 -11.16 13.03
CA VAL A 93 12.67 -11.01 13.04
C VAL A 93 13.20 -10.99 14.47
N VAL A 94 12.54 -10.26 15.38
CA VAL A 94 12.95 -10.20 16.79
C VAL A 94 12.89 -11.59 17.44
N VAL A 95 11.82 -12.36 17.22
CA VAL A 95 11.69 -13.73 17.74
C VAL A 95 12.80 -14.64 17.19
N LEU A 96 13.11 -14.55 15.89
CA LEU A 96 14.19 -15.32 15.27
C LEU A 96 15.55 -15.00 15.89
N LEU A 97 15.83 -13.73 16.17
CA LEU A 97 17.09 -13.32 16.82
C LEU A 97 17.20 -13.90 18.24
N ILE A 98 16.11 -13.91 19.00
CA ILE A 98 16.08 -14.51 20.35
C ILE A 98 16.36 -16.02 20.28
N ILE A 99 15.75 -16.73 19.33
CA ILE A 99 16.01 -18.15 19.14
C ILE A 99 17.48 -18.38 18.77
N LEU A 100 18.02 -17.58 17.85
CA LEU A 100 19.40 -17.68 17.40
C LEU A 100 20.39 -17.48 18.56
N THR A 101 20.20 -16.46 19.38
CA THR A 101 21.06 -16.19 20.55
C THR A 101 20.93 -17.27 21.61
N THR A 102 19.73 -17.80 21.82
CA THR A 102 19.49 -18.91 22.77
C THR A 102 20.20 -20.19 22.33
N VAL A 103 20.13 -20.53 21.03
CA VAL A 103 20.84 -21.70 20.47
C VAL A 103 22.35 -21.51 20.53
N LEU A 104 22.86 -20.32 20.18
CA LEU A 104 24.28 -20.01 20.27
C LEU A 104 24.80 -20.14 21.72
N ASN A 105 24.06 -19.64 22.70
CA ASN A 105 24.42 -19.78 24.12
C ASN A 105 24.40 -21.24 24.58
N LEU A 106 23.40 -22.03 24.17
CA LEU A 106 23.35 -23.47 24.48
C LEU A 106 24.57 -24.20 23.90
N VAL A 107 24.90 -23.95 22.63
CA VAL A 107 26.08 -24.54 21.98
C VAL A 107 27.38 -24.14 22.70
N PHE A 108 27.47 -22.91 23.20
CA PHE A 108 28.65 -22.42 23.92
C PHE A 108 28.78 -22.98 25.34
N VAL A 109 27.66 -23.30 26.00
CA VAL A 109 27.65 -23.88 27.36
C VAL A 109 27.93 -25.39 27.33
N TYR A 110 27.51 -26.09 26.28
CA TYR A 110 27.72 -27.52 26.12
C TYR A 110 29.03 -27.90 25.38
N LYS A 111 29.85 -26.91 25.01
CA LYS A 111 31.17 -27.08 24.39
C LYS A 111 32.25 -26.72 25.38
#